data_AF-A0A7M7IFJ1-F1
#
_entry.id   AF-A0A7M7IFJ1-F1
#
_cell.length_a   1.000
_cell.length_b   1.000
_cell.length_c   1.000
_cell.angle_alpha   90.00
_cell.angle_beta   90.00
_cell.angle_gamma   90.00
#
_symmetry.space_group_name_H-M   'P 1'
#
loop_
_entity.id
_entity.type
_entity.pdbx_description
1 polymer ?
#
loop_
_entity_poly.entity_id
_entity_poly.type
_entity_poly.pdbx_seq_one_letter_code
_entity_poly.pdbx_strand_id
1 'polypeptide(L)'
;MDAIWNQMELERPPNATCQIDNKIFDATKFLLMLDRIIKDLTSQELLHKEAAILSRLLYRMKTKFRNDKGVKSMSKVNKALLKYLSLSLEKEYEKLKNNVEINEKYVTLPSKQMVEYVLIRTQSFTKIMLRVEEISKYTAHFLKCRINLGHAWSIALIAYAVISRIWILSRYLIKKACTWYNDLYHYLNLLKIVGLHWLTEKYELTNDLKSWLSIPWVDEPIPSIPNDYGIKTTMFKLITPWEYDSDEDLIYNIQDYNKEVKSENIFSLTKNENIVHNLIPNENKNIISNDDTGEIIDRHDFNLKCIQSTSMNTKEENKKFSKTKENKRKQSDENNQEFYIGNIANKFIIKEKDINSKIELKNLTKKKSLKKLLTFHDVNDKSDLIVLLNKESYPGLDKLRWNIIKNKSKKLLDKLDVCSNETKQIYLFKKILKRIKKWIV
;
A
#
# COMPACT_ATOMS: atom_id res chain seq x y z
N MET A 1 -31.51 -2.05 -12.37
CA MET A 1 -31.27 -0.98 -11.39
C MET A 1 -29.82 -1.06 -10.98
N ASP A 2 -29.06 0.02 -11.14
CA ASP A 2 -27.67 0.05 -10.75
C ASP A 2 -27.59 0.03 -9.23
N ALA A 3 -27.07 -1.05 -8.67
CA ALA A 3 -26.99 -1.20 -7.23
C ALA A 3 -25.92 -0.26 -6.66
N ILE A 4 -26.26 0.52 -5.64
CA ILE A 4 -25.42 1.58 -5.05
C ILE A 4 -24.05 1.02 -4.62
N TRP A 5 -24.01 -0.19 -4.07
CA TRP A 5 -22.77 -0.88 -3.67
C TRP A 5 -21.80 -1.16 -4.83
N ASN A 6 -22.26 -1.15 -6.10
CA ASN A 6 -21.41 -1.44 -7.26
C ASN A 6 -20.80 -0.16 -7.87
N GLN A 7 -21.10 1.02 -7.33
CA GLN A 7 -20.49 2.27 -7.77
C GLN A 7 -19.09 2.41 -7.17
N MET A 8 -18.09 2.58 -8.05
CA MET A 8 -16.69 2.72 -7.63
C MET A 8 -16.46 4.05 -6.89
N GLU A 9 -17.00 5.13 -7.47
CA GLU A 9 -17.00 6.48 -6.94
C GLU A 9 -18.36 6.76 -6.29
N LEU A 10 -18.49 6.33 -5.03
CA LEU A 10 -19.66 6.62 -4.23
C LEU A 10 -19.42 7.91 -3.45
N GLU A 11 -20.24 8.93 -3.70
CA GLU A 11 -20.15 10.21 -3.00
C GLU A 11 -20.37 10.02 -1.50
N ARG A 12 -19.50 10.64 -0.71
CA ARG A 12 -19.59 10.56 0.75
C ARG A 12 -20.72 11.46 1.25
N PRO A 13 -21.44 11.04 2.31
CA PRO A 13 -22.32 11.95 3.03
C PRO A 13 -21.51 13.08 3.67
N PRO A 14 -22.16 14.22 4.00
CA PRO A 14 -21.54 15.27 4.80
C PRO A 14 -20.98 14.70 6.12
N ASN A 15 -19.79 15.16 6.52
CA ASN A 15 -19.18 14.80 7.80
C ASN A 15 -19.93 15.48 8.95
N ALA A 16 -21.05 14.90 9.34
CA ALA A 16 -21.84 15.36 10.47
C ALA A 16 -21.59 14.47 11.70
N THR A 17 -21.53 15.09 12.86
CA THR A 17 -21.47 14.42 14.15
C THR A 17 -22.76 14.64 14.93
N CYS A 18 -23.09 13.70 15.82
CA CYS A 18 -24.25 13.78 16.69
C CYS A 18 -23.81 13.61 18.15
N GLN A 19 -24.43 14.37 19.05
CA GLN A 19 -24.17 14.26 20.49
C GLN A 19 -25.24 13.37 21.12
N ILE A 20 -24.78 12.38 21.89
CA ILE A 20 -25.63 11.44 22.62
C ILE A 20 -25.14 11.39 24.08
N ASP A 21 -26.07 11.25 25.02
CA ASP A 21 -25.73 11.07 26.43
C ASP A 21 -24.93 9.77 26.63
N ASN A 22 -23.85 9.87 27.40
CA ASN A 22 -22.90 8.77 27.63
C ASN A 22 -23.56 7.53 28.30
N LYS A 23 -24.72 7.71 28.94
CA LYS A 23 -25.47 6.61 29.59
C LYS A 23 -26.22 5.71 28.61
N ILE A 24 -26.52 6.21 27.41
CA ILE A 24 -27.37 5.50 26.43
C ILE A 24 -26.52 4.67 25.47
N PHE A 25 -25.29 5.13 25.19
CA PHE A 25 -24.42 4.53 24.18
C PHE A 25 -23.09 4.07 24.78
N ASP A 26 -22.77 2.79 24.60
CA ASP A 26 -21.47 2.24 24.99
C ASP A 26 -20.38 2.61 23.96
N ALA A 27 -19.84 3.81 24.11
CA ALA A 27 -18.80 4.36 23.25
C ALA A 27 -17.51 3.55 23.29
N THR A 28 -17.18 2.97 24.44
CA THR A 28 -15.95 2.19 24.63
C THR A 28 -15.98 0.90 23.81
N LYS A 29 -17.09 0.17 23.85
CA LYS A 29 -17.27 -1.04 23.05
C LYS A 29 -17.31 -0.74 21.56
N PHE A 30 -17.90 0.37 21.16
CA PHE A 30 -17.90 0.82 19.76
C PHE A 30 -16.49 1.12 19.26
N LEU A 31 -15.68 1.87 20.02
CA LEU A 31 -14.28 2.14 19.66
C LEU A 31 -13.42 0.88 19.61
N LEU A 32 -13.54 0.00 20.60
CA LEU A 32 -12.82 -1.28 20.62
C LEU A 32 -13.17 -2.15 19.41
N MET A 33 -14.44 -2.13 18.99
CA MET A 33 -14.90 -2.81 17.79
C MET A 33 -14.26 -2.21 16.53
N LEU A 34 -14.26 -0.88 16.38
CA LEU A 34 -13.60 -0.20 15.26
C LEU A 34 -12.09 -0.49 15.22
N ASP A 35 -11.42 -0.46 16.37
CA ASP A 35 -9.99 -0.78 16.48
C ASP A 35 -9.68 -2.21 16.08
N ARG A 36 -10.53 -3.16 16.48
CA ARG A 36 -10.42 -4.55 16.05
C ARG A 36 -10.58 -4.68 14.54
N ILE A 37 -11.53 -3.97 13.93
CA ILE A 37 -11.73 -3.98 12.47
C ILE A 37 -10.52 -3.38 11.75
N ILE A 38 -10.04 -2.23 12.19
CA ILE A 38 -8.86 -1.56 11.60
C ILE A 38 -7.63 -2.46 11.73
N LYS A 39 -7.44 -3.14 12.87
CA LYS A 39 -6.36 -4.11 13.07
C LYS A 39 -6.50 -5.33 12.13
N ASP A 40 -7.71 -5.85 11.94
CA ASP A 40 -7.96 -6.95 11.00
C ASP A 40 -7.77 -6.51 9.53
N LEU A 41 -8.02 -5.23 9.20
CA LEU A 41 -7.80 -4.66 7.85
C LEU A 41 -6.32 -4.39 7.56
N THR A 42 -5.59 -3.86 8.54
CA THR A 42 -4.13 -3.59 8.44
C THR A 42 -3.29 -4.87 8.43
N SER A 43 -3.75 -5.94 9.09
CA SER A 43 -3.05 -7.24 9.13
C SER A 43 -3.15 -8.06 7.83
N GLN A 44 -3.53 -7.45 6.71
CA GLN A 44 -3.71 -8.11 5.40
C GLN A 44 -2.41 -8.26 4.58
N GLU A 45 -1.25 -8.16 5.23
CA GLU A 45 0.07 -8.21 4.60
C GLU A 45 0.29 -9.47 3.74
N LEU A 46 -0.21 -10.62 4.20
CA LEU A 46 -0.12 -11.88 3.45
C LEU A 46 -0.85 -11.79 2.10
N LEU A 47 -2.06 -11.22 2.07
CA LEU A 47 -2.81 -11.07 0.83
C LEU A 47 -2.09 -10.09 -0.12
N HIS A 48 -1.55 -9.00 0.40
CA HIS A 48 -0.78 -8.04 -0.39
C HIS A 48 0.48 -8.67 -1.00
N LYS A 49 1.21 -9.48 -0.23
CA LYS A 49 2.38 -10.24 -0.72
C LYS A 49 1.97 -11.19 -1.85
N GLU A 50 0.91 -11.98 -1.67
CA GLU A 50 0.42 -12.91 -2.69
C GLU A 50 -0.07 -12.19 -3.94
N ALA A 51 -0.81 -11.08 -3.80
CA ALA A 51 -1.26 -10.27 -4.92
C ALA A 51 -0.07 -9.69 -5.71
N ALA A 52 0.99 -9.27 -5.02
CA ALA A 52 2.20 -8.76 -5.65
C ALA A 52 3.00 -9.87 -6.35
N ILE A 53 3.02 -11.10 -5.80
CA ILE A 53 3.58 -12.28 -6.49
C ILE A 53 2.76 -12.59 -7.74
N LEU A 54 1.43 -12.60 -7.65
CA LEU A 54 0.53 -12.83 -8.78
C LEU A 54 0.77 -11.83 -9.91
N SER A 55 0.89 -10.54 -9.60
CA SER A 55 1.21 -9.51 -10.59
C SER A 55 2.53 -9.77 -11.32
N ARG A 56 3.59 -10.17 -10.59
CA ARG A 56 4.89 -10.52 -11.17
C ARG A 56 4.84 -11.79 -12.03
N LEU A 57 4.12 -12.82 -11.57
CA LEU A 57 3.89 -14.04 -12.34
C LEU A 57 3.15 -13.72 -13.63
N LEU A 58 2.09 -12.91 -13.54
CA LEU A 58 1.31 -12.50 -14.70
C LEU A 58 2.15 -11.76 -15.73
N TYR A 59 3.00 -10.82 -15.28
CA TYR A 59 3.93 -10.11 -16.17
C TYR A 59 4.82 -11.08 -16.96
N ARG A 60 5.41 -12.08 -16.29
CA ARG A 60 6.28 -13.08 -16.96
C ARG A 60 5.49 -14.03 -17.87
N MET A 61 4.29 -14.42 -17.47
CA MET A 61 3.46 -15.37 -18.20
C MET A 61 2.76 -14.75 -19.41
N LYS A 62 2.40 -13.46 -19.35
CA LYS A 62 1.61 -12.78 -20.39
C LYS A 62 2.28 -12.80 -21.77
N THR A 63 3.61 -12.75 -21.83
CA THR A 63 4.37 -12.79 -23.09
C THR A 63 4.31 -14.17 -23.75
N LYS A 64 4.48 -15.25 -22.97
CA LYS A 64 4.52 -16.63 -23.50
C LYS A 64 3.14 -17.26 -23.68
N PHE A 65 2.16 -16.82 -22.89
CA PHE A 65 0.84 -17.44 -22.80
C PHE A 65 -0.29 -16.46 -23.12
N ARG A 66 -0.10 -15.59 -24.12
CA ARG A 66 -1.01 -14.48 -24.46
C ARG A 66 -2.47 -14.92 -24.69
N ASN A 67 -2.67 -16.09 -25.30
CA ASN A 67 -3.99 -16.63 -25.61
C ASN A 67 -4.50 -17.66 -24.60
N ASP A 68 -3.73 -17.95 -23.55
CA ASP A 68 -4.10 -18.96 -22.56
C ASP A 68 -5.30 -18.53 -21.70
N LYS A 69 -6.24 -19.46 -21.50
CA LYS A 69 -7.43 -19.24 -20.68
C LYS A 69 -7.07 -19.03 -19.21
N GLY A 70 -6.09 -19.77 -18.69
CA GLY A 70 -5.60 -19.65 -17.32
C GLY A 70 -4.95 -18.30 -17.05
N VAL A 71 -4.07 -17.82 -17.94
CA VAL A 71 -3.45 -16.48 -17.79
C VAL A 71 -4.47 -15.35 -17.93
N LYS A 72 -5.46 -15.50 -18.81
CA LYS A 72 -6.58 -14.55 -18.91
C LYS A 72 -7.42 -14.53 -17.63
N SER A 73 -7.69 -15.69 -17.01
CA SER A 73 -8.43 -15.74 -15.74
C SER A 73 -7.60 -15.22 -14.56
N MET A 74 -6.30 -15.52 -14.50
CA MET A 74 -5.35 -14.89 -13.54
C MET A 74 -5.36 -13.37 -13.66
N SER A 75 -5.41 -12.83 -14.89
CA SER A 75 -5.52 -11.38 -15.11
C SER A 75 -6.81 -10.81 -14.50
N LYS A 76 -7.92 -11.56 -14.53
CA LYS A 76 -9.18 -11.14 -13.90
C LYS A 76 -9.07 -11.13 -12.37
N VAL A 77 -8.42 -12.14 -11.77
CA VAL A 77 -8.11 -12.14 -10.33
C VAL A 77 -7.30 -10.90 -9.96
N ASN A 78 -6.23 -10.61 -10.72
CA ASN A 78 -5.38 -9.46 -10.45
C ASN A 78 -6.15 -8.13 -10.55
N LYS A 79 -7.03 -7.97 -11.56
CA LYS A 79 -7.89 -6.79 -11.68
C LYS A 79 -8.85 -6.64 -10.49
N ALA A 80 -9.43 -7.73 -10.00
CA ALA A 80 -10.31 -7.69 -8.83
C ALA A 80 -9.54 -7.31 -7.55
N LEU A 81 -8.32 -7.82 -7.38
CA LEU A 81 -7.44 -7.42 -6.26
C LEU A 81 -7.05 -5.94 -6.33
N LEU A 82 -6.75 -5.41 -7.51
CA LEU A 82 -6.49 -3.97 -7.68
C LEU A 82 -7.72 -3.11 -7.34
N LYS A 83 -8.93 -3.57 -7.70
CA LYS A 83 -10.18 -2.89 -7.31
C LYS A 83 -10.37 -2.89 -5.79
N TYR A 84 -10.07 -3.99 -5.12
CA TYR A 84 -10.08 -4.06 -3.67
C TYR A 84 -9.12 -3.03 -3.06
N LEU A 85 -7.89 -2.94 -3.55
CA LEU A 85 -6.91 -1.94 -3.06
C LEU A 85 -7.41 -0.51 -3.27
N SER A 86 -8.04 -0.23 -4.41
CA SER A 86 -8.60 1.11 -4.69
C SER A 86 -9.80 1.48 -3.80
N LEU A 87 -10.49 0.49 -3.20
CA LEU A 87 -11.62 0.74 -2.31
C LEU A 87 -11.16 1.37 -0.98
N SER A 88 -9.93 1.06 -0.55
CA SER A 88 -9.27 1.52 0.68
C SER A 88 -10.19 1.54 1.91
N LEU A 89 -10.79 0.39 2.22
CA LEU A 89 -11.79 0.26 3.29
C LEU A 89 -11.24 0.67 4.67
N GLU A 90 -9.97 0.38 4.94
CA GLU A 90 -9.23 0.79 6.15
C GLU A 90 -9.39 2.29 6.43
N LYS A 91 -9.14 3.13 5.42
CA LYS A 91 -9.22 4.60 5.54
C LYS A 91 -10.64 5.09 5.85
N GLU A 92 -11.67 4.36 5.43
CA GLU A 92 -13.05 4.73 5.73
C GLU A 92 -13.42 4.39 7.19
N TYR A 93 -12.91 3.26 7.72
CA TYR A 93 -13.06 2.93 9.14
C TYR A 93 -12.22 3.85 10.04
N GLU A 94 -11.01 4.25 9.62
CA GLU A 94 -10.20 5.25 10.35
C GLU A 94 -10.91 6.59 10.43
N LYS A 95 -11.52 7.06 9.34
CA LYS A 95 -12.33 8.29 9.36
C LYS A 95 -13.52 8.15 10.29
N LEU A 96 -14.20 7.00 10.27
CA LEU A 96 -15.32 6.76 11.16
C LEU A 96 -14.87 6.84 12.64
N LYS A 97 -13.71 6.25 12.96
CA LYS A 97 -13.12 6.31 14.29
C LYS A 97 -12.75 7.74 14.70
N ASN A 98 -12.15 8.52 13.81
CA ASN A 98 -11.71 9.89 14.10
C ASN A 98 -12.87 10.85 14.41
N ASN A 99 -14.10 10.51 14.01
CA ASN A 99 -15.30 11.30 14.31
C ASN A 99 -15.93 10.93 15.67
N VAL A 100 -15.29 10.06 16.45
CA VAL A 100 -15.76 9.67 17.79
C VAL A 100 -14.92 10.40 18.83
N GLU A 101 -15.58 11.22 19.65
CA GLU A 101 -14.96 11.91 20.79
C GLU A 101 -15.75 11.61 22.06
N ILE A 102 -15.06 11.20 23.11
CA ILE A 102 -15.67 10.88 24.40
C ILE A 102 -15.43 12.06 25.34
N ASN A 103 -16.50 12.77 25.71
CA ASN A 103 -16.48 13.75 26.79
C ASN A 103 -17.18 13.20 28.04
N GLU A 104 -16.95 13.83 29.20
CA GLU A 104 -17.48 13.34 30.49
C GLU A 104 -19.02 13.28 30.53
N LYS A 105 -19.69 14.25 29.88
CA LYS A 105 -21.16 14.38 29.89
C LYS A 105 -21.83 13.81 28.63
N TYR A 106 -21.19 13.95 27.48
CA TYR A 106 -21.76 13.59 26.17
C TYR A 106 -20.70 12.87 25.34
N VAL A 107 -21.15 12.00 24.44
CA VAL A 107 -20.29 11.37 23.45
C VAL A 107 -20.64 11.94 22.08
N THR A 108 -19.63 12.46 21.39
CA THR A 108 -19.74 12.86 19.99
C THR A 108 -19.55 11.61 19.13
N LEU A 109 -20.56 11.27 18.34
CA LEU A 109 -20.59 10.09 17.49
C LEU A 109 -20.78 10.49 16.02
N PRO A 110 -20.32 9.66 15.07
CA PRO A 110 -20.63 9.86 13.66
C PRO A 110 -22.14 9.82 13.39
N SER A 111 -22.61 10.60 12.42
CA SER A 111 -24.01 10.54 11.98
C SER A 111 -24.38 9.14 11.45
N LYS A 112 -25.66 8.80 11.52
CA LYS A 112 -26.19 7.54 10.97
C LYS A 112 -25.79 7.35 9.51
N GLN A 113 -25.82 8.42 8.70
CA GLN A 113 -25.47 8.40 7.28
C GLN A 113 -24.01 8.00 7.04
N MET A 114 -23.09 8.43 7.90
CA MET A 114 -21.68 8.07 7.77
C MET A 114 -21.46 6.58 8.05
N VAL A 115 -22.21 6.03 9.01
CA VAL A 115 -22.21 4.57 9.27
C VAL A 115 -22.86 3.80 8.12
N GLU A 116 -23.98 4.28 7.58
CA GLU A 116 -24.62 3.70 6.38
C GLU A 116 -23.66 3.64 5.19
N TYR A 117 -22.91 4.72 4.96
CA TYR A 117 -21.86 4.75 3.93
C TYR A 117 -20.81 3.66 4.15
N VAL A 118 -20.26 3.54 5.36
CA VAL A 118 -19.25 2.51 5.68
C VAL A 118 -19.81 1.09 5.52
N LEU A 119 -21.08 0.87 5.89
CA LEU A 119 -21.76 -0.40 5.68
C LEU A 119 -21.87 -0.76 4.19
N ILE A 120 -22.23 0.20 3.33
CA ILE A 120 -22.27 -0.02 1.88
C ILE A 120 -20.87 -0.28 1.33
N ARG A 121 -19.85 0.45 1.78
CA ARG A 121 -18.45 0.16 1.38
C ARG A 121 -18.02 -1.25 1.80
N THR A 122 -18.50 -1.73 2.95
CA THR A 122 -18.28 -3.11 3.40
C THR A 122 -19.02 -4.13 2.53
N GLN A 123 -20.23 -3.82 2.04
CA GLN A 123 -20.93 -4.63 1.04
C GLN A 123 -20.13 -4.70 -0.27
N SER A 124 -19.65 -3.55 -0.78
CA SER A 124 -18.81 -3.47 -1.98
C SER A 124 -17.54 -4.31 -1.83
N PHE A 125 -16.85 -4.16 -0.70
CA PHE A 125 -15.66 -4.95 -0.34
C PHE A 125 -15.94 -6.45 -0.43
N THR A 126 -17.03 -6.88 0.18
CA THR A 126 -17.37 -8.29 0.27
C THR A 126 -17.73 -8.88 -1.09
N LYS A 127 -18.43 -8.13 -1.95
CA LYS A 127 -18.69 -8.56 -3.34
C LYS A 127 -17.42 -8.62 -4.18
N ILE A 128 -16.47 -7.70 -3.99
CA ILE A 128 -15.16 -7.77 -4.67
C ILE A 128 -14.41 -9.03 -4.22
N MET A 129 -14.36 -9.32 -2.93
CA MET A 129 -13.71 -10.53 -2.42
C MET A 129 -14.39 -11.81 -2.87
N LEU A 130 -15.72 -11.83 -2.93
CA LEU A 130 -16.47 -12.95 -3.51
C LEU A 130 -16.09 -13.15 -4.98
N ARG A 131 -15.94 -12.06 -5.72
CA ARG A 131 -15.49 -12.13 -7.11
C ARG A 131 -14.06 -12.66 -7.24
N VAL A 132 -13.16 -12.29 -6.32
CA VAL A 132 -11.81 -12.85 -6.24
C VAL A 132 -11.89 -14.36 -6.00
N GLU A 133 -12.73 -14.81 -5.07
CA GLU A 133 -12.93 -16.20 -4.70
C GLU A 133 -13.38 -17.05 -5.91
N GLU A 134 -14.45 -16.64 -6.59
CA GLU A 134 -15.03 -17.35 -7.74
C GLU A 134 -14.03 -17.48 -8.89
N ILE A 135 -13.37 -16.37 -9.25
CA ILE A 135 -12.42 -16.35 -10.35
C ILE A 135 -11.17 -17.14 -9.97
N SER A 136 -10.78 -17.16 -8.69
CA SER A 136 -9.63 -17.95 -8.23
C SER A 136 -9.92 -19.45 -8.38
N LYS A 137 -11.10 -19.94 -8.02
CA LYS A 137 -11.53 -21.33 -8.28
C LYS A 137 -11.46 -21.68 -9.77
N TYR A 138 -12.04 -20.82 -10.61
CA TYR A 138 -12.04 -21.02 -12.06
C TYR A 138 -10.63 -21.00 -12.66
N THR A 139 -9.76 -20.14 -12.13
CA THR A 139 -8.34 -20.06 -12.52
C THR A 139 -7.57 -21.30 -12.09
N ALA A 140 -7.79 -21.78 -10.87
CA ALA A 140 -7.18 -22.98 -10.35
C ALA A 140 -7.52 -24.20 -11.21
N HIS A 141 -8.76 -24.31 -11.70
CA HIS A 141 -9.18 -25.36 -12.63
C HIS A 141 -8.28 -25.40 -13.89
N PHE A 142 -8.10 -24.26 -14.59
CA PHE A 142 -7.25 -24.23 -15.78
C PHE A 142 -5.78 -24.49 -15.49
N LEU A 143 -5.27 -23.99 -14.37
CA LEU A 143 -3.90 -24.25 -13.94
C LEU A 143 -3.69 -25.75 -13.63
N LYS A 144 -4.67 -26.40 -12.99
CA LYS A 144 -4.65 -27.85 -12.76
C LYS A 144 -4.65 -28.64 -14.07
N CYS A 145 -5.51 -28.28 -15.02
CA CYS A 145 -5.47 -28.88 -16.36
C CYS A 145 -4.08 -28.75 -16.98
N ARG A 146 -3.48 -27.55 -16.93
CA ARG A 146 -2.14 -27.29 -17.47
C ARG A 146 -1.05 -28.13 -16.80
N ILE A 147 -1.12 -28.32 -15.48
CA ILE A 147 -0.21 -29.20 -14.73
C ILE A 147 -0.36 -30.64 -15.25
N ASN A 148 -1.58 -31.12 -15.43
CA ASN A 148 -1.84 -32.47 -15.94
C ASN A 148 -1.35 -32.67 -17.38
N LEU A 149 -1.33 -31.62 -18.21
CA LEU A 149 -0.75 -31.65 -19.55
C LEU A 149 0.79 -31.73 -19.53
N GLY A 150 1.46 -31.44 -18.41
CA GLY A 150 2.92 -31.46 -18.28
C GLY A 150 3.67 -30.26 -18.89
N HIS A 151 3.02 -29.43 -19.72
CA HIS A 151 3.65 -28.28 -20.34
C HIS A 151 3.86 -27.12 -19.36
N ALA A 152 5.14 -26.70 -19.22
CA ALA A 152 5.52 -25.62 -18.32
C ALA A 152 4.94 -25.82 -16.89
N TRP A 153 4.94 -27.08 -16.45
CA TRP A 153 4.27 -27.48 -15.20
C TRP A 153 4.83 -26.77 -13.97
N SER A 154 6.13 -26.42 -13.95
CA SER A 154 6.76 -25.71 -12.84
C SER A 154 6.15 -24.32 -12.59
N ILE A 155 5.98 -23.51 -13.65
CA ILE A 155 5.35 -22.19 -13.52
C ILE A 155 3.85 -22.31 -13.25
N ALA A 156 3.19 -23.31 -13.82
CA ALA A 156 1.77 -23.57 -13.57
C ALA A 156 1.52 -23.99 -12.12
N LEU A 157 2.40 -24.79 -11.53
CA LEU A 157 2.36 -25.21 -10.14
C LEU A 157 2.54 -24.02 -9.18
N ILE A 158 3.52 -23.15 -9.45
CA ILE A 158 3.71 -21.91 -8.67
C ILE A 158 2.47 -21.02 -8.76
N ALA A 159 1.95 -20.80 -9.98
CA ALA A 159 0.73 -20.02 -10.17
C ALA A 159 -0.48 -20.64 -9.45
N TYR A 160 -0.61 -21.97 -9.48
CA TYR A 160 -1.68 -22.70 -8.81
C TYR A 160 -1.60 -22.53 -7.29
N ALA A 161 -0.40 -22.61 -6.71
CA ALA A 161 -0.17 -22.39 -5.29
C ALA A 161 -0.53 -20.96 -4.85
N VAL A 162 -0.12 -19.95 -5.62
CA VAL A 162 -0.45 -18.53 -5.35
C VAL A 162 -1.96 -18.30 -5.42
N ILE A 163 -2.62 -18.78 -6.48
CA ILE A 163 -4.08 -18.64 -6.64
C ILE A 163 -4.84 -19.36 -5.52
N SER A 164 -4.38 -20.53 -5.09
CA SER A 164 -4.99 -21.28 -3.98
C SER A 164 -4.87 -20.52 -2.65
N ARG A 165 -3.73 -19.86 -2.41
CA ARG A 165 -3.53 -19.01 -1.22
C ARG A 165 -4.40 -17.75 -1.26
N ILE A 166 -4.51 -17.10 -2.42
CA ILE A 166 -5.42 -15.95 -2.60
C ILE A 166 -6.87 -16.38 -2.36
N TRP A 167 -7.26 -17.56 -2.85
CA TRP A 167 -8.60 -18.11 -2.64
C TRP A 167 -8.94 -18.27 -1.16
N ILE A 168 -8.07 -18.92 -0.38
CA ILE A 168 -8.34 -19.13 1.06
C ILE A 168 -8.38 -17.81 1.84
N LEU A 169 -7.47 -16.88 1.52
CA LEU A 169 -7.44 -15.54 2.13
C LEU A 169 -8.71 -14.75 1.80
N SER A 170 -9.21 -14.83 0.56
CA SER A 170 -10.46 -14.17 0.17
C SER A 170 -11.66 -14.69 0.96
N ARG A 171 -11.77 -16.01 1.18
CA ARG A 171 -12.85 -16.59 2.00
C ARG A 171 -12.77 -16.11 3.45
N TYR A 172 -11.56 -16.05 4.01
CA TYR A 172 -11.35 -15.54 5.36
C TYR A 172 -11.82 -14.09 5.51
N LEU A 173 -11.45 -13.22 4.56
CA LEU A 173 -11.89 -11.83 4.56
C LEU A 173 -13.39 -11.65 4.40
N ILE A 174 -14.05 -12.49 3.59
CA ILE A 174 -15.52 -12.46 3.44
C ILE A 174 -16.20 -12.76 4.78
N LYS A 175 -15.73 -13.78 5.51
CA LYS A 175 -16.29 -14.09 6.85
C LYS A 175 -16.10 -12.96 7.83
N LYS A 176 -14.89 -12.39 7.85
CA LYS A 176 -14.58 -11.24 8.71
C LYS A 176 -15.45 -10.04 8.35
N ALA A 177 -15.64 -9.73 7.08
CA ALA A 177 -16.52 -8.66 6.65
C ALA A 177 -17.99 -8.87 7.06
N CYS A 178 -18.48 -10.12 7.06
CA CYS A 178 -19.81 -10.42 7.61
C CYS A 178 -19.89 -10.08 9.11
N THR A 179 -18.87 -10.45 9.89
CA THR A 179 -18.82 -10.09 11.32
C THR A 179 -18.74 -8.58 11.53
N TRP A 180 -17.90 -7.88 10.77
CA TRP A 180 -17.75 -6.42 10.86
C TRP A 180 -19.04 -5.67 10.51
N TYR A 181 -19.72 -6.12 9.44
CA TYR A 181 -20.97 -5.53 9.01
C TYR A 181 -22.05 -5.70 10.06
N ASN A 182 -22.25 -6.92 10.57
CA ASN A 182 -23.29 -7.21 11.55
C ASN A 182 -23.03 -6.45 12.87
N ASP A 183 -21.77 -6.45 13.33
CA ASP A 183 -21.36 -5.71 14.52
C ASP A 183 -21.64 -4.21 14.38
N LEU A 184 -21.33 -3.61 13.23
CA LEU A 184 -21.58 -2.19 12.96
C LEU A 184 -23.08 -1.89 12.78
N TYR A 185 -23.82 -2.80 12.14
CA TYR A 185 -25.26 -2.66 11.89
C TYR A 185 -26.06 -2.60 13.19
N HIS A 186 -25.66 -3.33 14.24
CA HIS A 186 -26.31 -3.27 15.55
C HIS A 186 -26.35 -1.86 16.16
N TYR A 187 -25.35 -1.02 15.88
CA TYR A 187 -25.28 0.35 16.39
C TYR A 187 -26.07 1.36 15.54
N LEU A 188 -26.51 0.98 14.33
CA LEU A 188 -27.17 1.88 13.38
C LEU A 188 -28.50 2.45 13.92
N ASN A 189 -29.24 1.67 14.71
CA ASN A 189 -30.51 2.09 15.31
C ASN A 189 -30.33 3.07 16.48
N LEU A 190 -29.14 3.13 17.08
CA LEU A 190 -28.84 4.02 18.21
C LEU A 190 -28.39 5.41 17.73
N LEU A 191 -28.03 5.54 16.44
CA LEU A 191 -27.51 6.77 15.86
C LEU A 191 -28.61 7.66 15.30
N LYS A 192 -28.45 8.97 15.48
CA LYS A 192 -29.39 9.96 14.98
C LYS A 192 -29.06 10.33 13.52
N ILE A 193 -30.11 10.60 12.75
CA ILE A 193 -29.98 11.18 11.41
C ILE A 193 -29.73 12.68 11.61
N VAL A 194 -28.70 13.21 10.93
CA VAL A 194 -28.37 14.62 10.95
C VAL A 194 -28.47 15.13 9.52
N GLY A 195 -29.44 16.00 9.24
CA GLY A 195 -29.68 16.54 7.90
C GLY A 195 -30.49 15.62 6.98
N LEU A 196 -30.20 15.68 5.68
CA LEU A 196 -30.96 14.99 4.63
C LEU A 196 -30.56 13.51 4.50
N HIS A 197 -31.52 12.60 4.35
CA HIS A 197 -31.24 11.18 4.09
C HIS A 197 -30.28 11.02 2.90
N TRP A 198 -29.09 10.47 3.17
CA TRP A 198 -28.08 10.23 2.14
C TRP A 198 -28.47 9.05 1.24
N LEU A 199 -29.11 8.04 1.83
CA LEU A 199 -29.62 6.89 1.12
C LEU A 199 -30.97 7.21 0.47
N THR A 200 -31.17 6.81 -0.79
CA THR A 200 -32.49 6.93 -1.44
C THR A 200 -33.50 6.07 -0.70
N GLU A 201 -34.72 6.57 -0.48
CA GLU A 201 -35.81 5.87 0.25
C GLU A 201 -36.13 4.46 -0.26
N LYS A 202 -35.68 4.12 -1.48
CA LYS A 202 -35.90 2.81 -2.12
C LYS A 202 -34.81 1.77 -1.79
N TYR A 203 -33.71 2.15 -1.16
CA TYR A 203 -32.60 1.24 -0.86
C TYR A 203 -32.59 0.90 0.63
N GLU A 204 -32.92 -0.35 0.94
CA GLU A 204 -32.87 -0.88 2.30
C GLU A 204 -31.53 -1.58 2.54
N LEU A 205 -30.88 -1.23 3.66
CA LEU A 205 -29.72 -1.96 4.13
C LEU A 205 -30.13 -3.33 4.63
N THR A 206 -29.34 -4.34 4.27
CA THR A 206 -29.59 -5.72 4.66
C THR A 206 -29.27 -5.91 6.13
N ASN A 207 -30.16 -6.55 6.89
CA ASN A 207 -29.96 -6.80 8.32
C ASN A 207 -28.76 -7.72 8.60
N ASP A 208 -28.53 -8.69 7.71
CA ASP A 208 -27.42 -9.64 7.81
C ASP A 208 -26.72 -9.76 6.46
N LEU A 209 -25.43 -9.44 6.41
CA LEU A 209 -24.65 -9.50 5.18
C LEU A 209 -24.53 -10.93 4.66
N LYS A 210 -24.50 -11.92 5.56
CA LYS A 210 -24.36 -13.33 5.18
C LYS A 210 -25.59 -13.82 4.40
N SER A 211 -26.78 -13.54 4.90
CA SER A 211 -28.04 -13.85 4.19
C SER A 211 -28.09 -13.20 2.80
N TRP A 212 -27.68 -11.94 2.70
CA TRP A 212 -27.66 -11.19 1.44
C TRP A 212 -26.67 -11.74 0.41
N LEU A 213 -25.52 -12.25 0.85
CA LEU A 213 -24.57 -12.89 -0.04
C LEU A 213 -25.07 -14.23 -0.58
N SER A 214 -25.94 -14.92 0.18
CA SER A 214 -26.52 -16.23 -0.19
C SER A 214 -25.45 -17.28 -0.53
N ILE A 215 -24.39 -17.34 0.26
CA ILE A 215 -23.25 -18.25 0.03
C ILE A 215 -23.34 -19.46 0.98
N PRO A 216 -23.39 -20.71 0.47
CA PRO A 216 -23.57 -21.90 1.30
C PRO A 216 -22.38 -22.20 2.22
N TRP A 217 -21.19 -21.76 1.82
CA TRP A 217 -19.94 -22.17 2.46
C TRP A 217 -19.46 -21.22 3.57
N VAL A 218 -20.18 -20.14 3.86
CA VAL A 218 -19.79 -19.13 4.87
C VAL A 218 -19.77 -19.70 6.29
N ASP A 219 -20.52 -20.77 6.54
CA ASP A 219 -20.53 -21.45 7.85
C ASP A 219 -19.46 -22.54 7.99
N GLU A 220 -18.93 -23.05 6.87
CA GLU A 220 -17.94 -24.12 6.89
C GLU A 220 -16.64 -23.64 7.55
N PRO A 221 -16.04 -24.38 8.50
CA PRO A 221 -14.76 -23.99 9.07
C PRO A 221 -13.71 -23.80 7.97
N ILE A 222 -13.04 -22.63 7.98
CA ILE A 222 -11.96 -22.36 7.04
C ILE A 222 -10.74 -23.14 7.56
N PRO A 223 -10.05 -23.94 6.72
CA PRO A 223 -8.80 -24.57 7.13
C PRO A 223 -7.83 -23.48 7.59
N SER A 224 -7.24 -23.67 8.77
CA SER A 224 -6.42 -22.67 9.45
C SER A 224 -5.35 -22.12 8.52
N ILE A 225 -5.33 -20.80 8.33
CA ILE A 225 -4.25 -20.13 7.61
C ILE A 225 -3.07 -20.07 8.58
N PRO A 226 -1.95 -20.73 8.30
CA PRO A 226 -0.84 -20.72 9.23
C PRO A 226 -0.16 -19.33 9.22
N ASN A 227 -0.06 -18.73 10.41
CA ASN A 227 0.34 -17.33 10.61
C ASN A 227 1.80 -17.03 10.24
N ASP A 228 2.67 -18.05 10.11
CA ASP A 228 4.12 -17.84 10.02
C ASP A 228 4.81 -18.75 8.98
N TYR A 229 4.15 -19.01 7.83
CA TYR A 229 4.76 -19.84 6.78
C TYR A 229 5.93 -19.11 6.08
N GLY A 230 7.16 -19.36 6.54
CA GLY A 230 8.37 -19.40 5.71
C GLY A 230 8.82 -18.12 4.99
N ILE A 231 8.21 -16.97 5.26
CA ILE A 231 8.59 -15.69 4.60
C ILE A 231 9.85 -15.09 5.24
N LYS A 232 10.12 -15.38 6.52
CA LYS A 232 11.33 -14.91 7.23
C LYS A 232 12.64 -15.40 6.58
N THR A 233 12.61 -16.43 5.73
CA THR A 233 13.80 -17.03 5.08
C THR A 233 13.76 -17.11 3.55
N THR A 234 12.72 -16.61 2.86
CA THR A 234 12.58 -16.79 1.40
C THR A 234 12.90 -15.55 0.56
N MET A 235 13.20 -15.78 -0.72
CA MET A 235 13.45 -14.78 -1.80
C MET A 235 12.40 -13.65 -1.91
N PHE A 236 11.26 -13.80 -1.23
CA PHE A 236 10.16 -12.85 -1.20
C PHE A 236 10.37 -11.68 -0.23
N LYS A 237 11.48 -11.65 0.52
CA LYS A 237 11.94 -10.44 1.26
C LYS A 237 12.06 -9.19 0.37
N LEU A 238 12.19 -9.36 -0.94
CA LEU A 238 12.26 -8.27 -1.93
C LEU A 238 10.88 -7.65 -2.26
N ILE A 239 9.79 -8.18 -1.72
CA ILE A 239 8.43 -7.69 -2.00
C ILE A 239 8.01 -6.62 -1.00
N THR A 240 8.51 -6.65 0.24
CA THR A 240 8.34 -5.59 1.23
C THR A 240 9.32 -4.45 0.92
N PRO A 241 8.85 -3.21 0.71
CA PRO A 241 9.74 -2.04 0.76
C PRO A 241 10.40 -2.05 2.13
N TRP A 242 11.72 -2.13 2.15
CA TRP A 242 12.50 -2.06 3.36
C TRP A 242 12.24 -0.70 4.01
N GLU A 243 11.76 -0.67 5.25
CA GLU A 243 12.16 0.39 6.17
C GLU A 243 13.66 0.16 6.41
N TYR A 244 14.47 0.75 5.53
CA TYR A 244 15.91 0.89 5.74
C TYR A 244 16.11 1.81 6.95
N ASP A 245 15.91 1.31 8.18
CA ASP A 245 16.56 1.86 9.38
C ASP A 245 16.36 1.09 10.71
N SER A 246 15.66 -0.06 10.80
CA SER A 246 15.73 -0.86 12.04
C SER A 246 16.77 -1.99 11.90
N ASP A 247 17.83 -1.87 12.69
CA ASP A 247 18.91 -2.83 12.82
C ASP A 247 18.42 -4.28 12.97
N GLU A 248 19.06 -5.21 12.26
CA GLU A 248 19.04 -6.61 12.64
C GLU A 248 19.72 -6.73 14.01
N ASP A 249 18.92 -6.75 15.08
CA ASP A 249 19.31 -7.36 16.35
C ASP A 249 19.50 -8.86 16.10
N LEU A 250 20.71 -9.20 15.67
CA LEU A 250 21.23 -10.56 15.75
C LEU A 250 21.27 -10.94 17.23
N ILE A 251 20.28 -11.73 17.64
CA ILE A 251 20.33 -12.53 18.86
C ILE A 251 21.58 -13.41 18.76
N TYR A 252 22.65 -13.00 19.42
CA TYR A 252 23.78 -13.87 19.71
C TYR A 252 23.39 -14.74 20.90
N ASN A 253 23.16 -16.02 20.64
CA ASN A 253 23.22 -17.05 21.68
C ASN A 253 24.64 -17.06 22.25
N ILE A 254 24.84 -16.36 23.36
CA ILE A 254 25.97 -16.55 24.27
C ILE A 254 25.37 -17.18 25.52
N GLN A 255 25.20 -18.49 25.49
CA GLN A 255 25.06 -19.32 26.70
C GLN A 255 25.35 -20.77 26.29
N ASP A 256 26.59 -20.98 25.88
CA ASP A 256 27.20 -22.30 25.92
C ASP A 256 28.61 -22.08 26.45
N TYR A 257 28.70 -22.02 27.78
CA TYR A 257 29.86 -22.11 28.67
C TYR A 257 29.47 -21.42 29.99
N ASN A 258 28.75 -22.15 30.85
CA ASN A 258 29.08 -22.25 32.27
C ASN A 258 28.25 -23.36 32.92
N LYS A 259 28.98 -24.20 33.64
CA LYS A 259 28.56 -25.40 34.37
C LYS A 259 27.45 -25.13 35.39
N GLU A 260 26.59 -26.14 35.50
CA GLU A 260 25.92 -26.65 36.70
C GLU A 260 26.15 -25.88 38.00
N VAL A 261 25.09 -25.32 38.60
CA VAL A 261 24.71 -25.58 40.00
C VAL A 261 23.18 -25.42 40.12
N LYS A 262 22.55 -26.43 40.74
CA LYS A 262 21.12 -26.50 41.10
C LYS A 262 20.75 -25.49 42.18
N SER A 263 19.52 -24.95 42.14
CA SER A 263 18.62 -24.94 43.30
C SER A 263 17.22 -24.44 42.92
N GLU A 264 16.24 -25.18 43.40
CA GLU A 264 14.81 -24.87 43.41
C GLU A 264 14.50 -23.78 44.44
N ASN A 265 13.53 -22.90 44.17
CA ASN A 265 12.38 -22.63 45.05
C ASN A 265 11.52 -21.43 44.58
N ILE A 266 10.26 -21.74 44.26
CA ILE A 266 9.00 -21.17 44.76
C ILE A 266 9.10 -19.80 45.49
N PHE A 267 8.41 -18.76 45.00
CA PHE A 267 7.27 -18.09 45.69
C PHE A 267 6.74 -16.86 44.94
N SER A 268 5.42 -16.83 44.81
CA SER A 268 4.56 -15.67 44.55
C SER A 268 4.45 -14.74 45.76
N LEU A 269 4.43 -13.40 45.60
CA LEU A 269 3.45 -12.56 46.28
C LEU A 269 3.39 -11.10 45.76
N THR A 270 2.16 -10.65 45.64
CA THR A 270 1.58 -9.31 45.52
C THR A 270 1.83 -8.38 46.72
N LYS A 271 1.86 -7.05 46.47
CA LYS A 271 1.28 -5.89 47.23
C LYS A 271 1.99 -4.61 46.75
N ASN A 272 1.35 -3.67 46.05
CA ASN A 272 0.35 -2.65 46.45
C ASN A 272 0.78 -1.66 47.54
N GLU A 273 0.37 -0.40 47.26
CA GLU A 273 0.26 0.82 48.10
C GLU A 273 1.47 1.78 48.05
N ASN A 274 1.34 3.13 48.06
CA ASN A 274 0.27 4.10 47.78
C ASN A 274 0.91 5.52 47.83
N ILE A 275 0.38 6.44 47.00
CA ILE A 275 -0.06 7.83 47.26
C ILE A 275 0.77 8.77 48.18
N VAL A 276 1.14 9.97 47.68
CA VAL A 276 0.99 11.27 48.39
C VAL A 276 0.65 12.42 47.40
N HIS A 277 -0.37 13.19 47.76
CA HIS A 277 -0.94 14.40 47.12
C HIS A 277 -0.10 15.68 47.28
N ASN A 278 -0.38 16.70 46.44
CA ASN A 278 -0.62 18.13 46.75
C ASN A 278 -0.42 18.98 45.46
N LEU A 279 -1.06 20.11 45.16
CA LEU A 279 -2.24 20.88 45.59
C LEU A 279 -2.38 22.01 44.52
N ILE A 280 -3.60 22.38 44.14
CA ILE A 280 -3.94 23.50 43.23
C ILE A 280 -3.90 24.84 44.00
N PRO A 281 -3.72 25.99 43.32
CA PRO A 281 -4.77 27.01 43.41
C PRO A 281 -5.16 27.67 42.07
N ASN A 282 -6.45 28.02 42.02
CA ASN A 282 -7.22 28.74 41.00
C ASN A 282 -6.67 30.12 40.62
N GLU A 283 -6.91 30.54 39.37
CA GLU A 283 -7.32 31.91 39.05
C GLU A 283 -8.42 31.95 37.97
N ASN A 284 -9.50 32.66 38.29
CA ASN A 284 -10.61 33.03 37.43
C ASN A 284 -10.17 34.06 36.37
N LYS A 285 -10.73 33.98 35.15
CA LYS A 285 -11.10 35.17 34.34
C LYS A 285 -11.98 34.81 33.12
N ASN A 286 -13.19 35.34 33.18
CA ASN A 286 -13.97 36.00 32.13
C ASN A 286 -14.43 35.25 30.87
N ILE A 287 -15.74 35.00 30.91
CA ILE A 287 -16.73 34.94 29.83
C ILE A 287 -16.49 36.04 28.77
N ILE A 288 -16.31 35.64 27.51
CA ILE A 288 -16.65 36.43 26.32
C ILE A 288 -17.42 35.50 25.37
N SER A 289 -18.70 35.79 25.22
CA SER A 289 -19.60 35.22 24.23
C SER A 289 -19.25 35.78 22.84
N ASN A 290 -18.72 34.94 21.96
CA ASN A 290 -18.69 35.21 20.53
C ASN A 290 -19.72 34.30 19.86
N ASP A 291 -20.97 34.79 19.79
CA ASP A 291 -21.98 34.24 18.88
C ASP A 291 -21.59 34.63 17.44
N ASP A 292 -20.68 33.87 16.84
CA ASP A 292 -20.48 33.86 15.39
C ASP A 292 -21.54 32.94 14.78
N THR A 293 -22.77 33.45 14.74
CA THR A 293 -23.86 32.80 14.00
C THR A 293 -23.67 33.15 12.54
N GLY A 294 -22.78 32.44 11.85
CA GLY A 294 -22.62 32.57 10.40
C GLY A 294 -23.95 32.35 9.71
N GLU A 295 -24.43 33.34 8.96
CA GLU A 295 -25.62 33.19 8.12
C GLU A 295 -25.37 32.08 7.09
N ILE A 296 -26.31 31.14 7.00
CA ILE A 296 -26.25 30.04 6.05
C ILE A 296 -26.56 30.60 4.66
N ILE A 297 -25.54 30.73 3.82
CA ILE A 297 -25.68 31.11 2.41
C ILE A 297 -26.06 29.86 1.60
N ASP A 298 -27.20 29.92 0.90
CA ASP A 298 -27.61 28.90 -0.07
C ASP A 298 -26.62 28.86 -1.26
N ARG A 299 -26.18 27.66 -1.65
CA ARG A 299 -25.29 27.47 -2.82
C ARG A 299 -25.96 27.87 -4.13
N HIS A 300 -27.29 27.93 -4.20
CA HIS A 300 -27.99 28.45 -5.38
C HIS A 300 -27.84 29.98 -5.54
N ASP A 301 -27.75 30.73 -4.45
CA ASP A 301 -27.59 32.19 -4.49
C ASP A 301 -26.17 32.62 -4.94
N PHE A 302 -25.17 31.79 -4.65
CA PHE A 302 -23.79 32.06 -5.08
C PHE A 302 -23.61 31.92 -6.60
N ASN A 303 -24.33 30.99 -7.23
CA ASN A 303 -24.30 30.81 -8.69
C ASN A 303 -25.05 31.93 -9.42
N LEU A 304 -26.09 32.52 -8.83
CA LEU A 304 -26.83 33.63 -9.44
C LEU A 304 -26.03 34.95 -9.44
N LYS A 305 -25.27 35.23 -8.37
CA LYS A 305 -24.39 36.42 -8.32
C LYS A 305 -23.20 36.32 -9.28
N CYS A 306 -22.69 35.13 -9.55
CA CYS A 306 -21.59 34.93 -10.51
C CYS A 306 -22.05 35.04 -11.97
N ILE A 307 -23.33 34.79 -12.25
CA ILE A 307 -23.92 34.96 -13.58
C ILE A 307 -24.24 36.44 -13.87
N GLN A 308 -24.62 37.22 -12.85
CA GLN A 308 -24.92 38.66 -13.00
C GLN A 308 -23.68 39.55 -13.18
N SER A 309 -22.52 39.15 -12.68
CA SER A 309 -21.26 39.90 -12.86
C SER A 309 -20.54 39.62 -14.18
N THR A 310 -21.00 38.65 -14.98
CA THR A 310 -20.34 38.23 -16.23
C THR A 310 -21.11 38.67 -17.49
N SER A 311 -22.22 39.40 -17.37
CA SER A 311 -23.06 39.82 -18.51
C SER A 311 -22.91 41.29 -18.95
N MET A 312 -21.84 41.97 -18.55
CA MET A 312 -21.48 43.32 -19.02
C MET A 312 -20.06 43.30 -19.58
N ASN A 313 -19.87 42.74 -20.77
CA ASN A 313 -18.90 43.17 -21.78
C ASN A 313 -18.90 42.20 -22.95
N THR A 314 -19.61 42.57 -24.02
CA THR A 314 -19.26 42.42 -25.45
C THR A 314 -20.54 42.49 -26.30
N LYS A 315 -20.93 43.71 -26.68
CA LYS A 315 -21.44 43.99 -28.04
C LYS A 315 -20.16 44.12 -28.89
N GLU A 316 -20.00 43.58 -30.10
CA GLU A 316 -20.69 43.71 -31.38
C GLU A 316 -19.99 42.66 -32.30
N GLU A 317 -20.50 42.06 -33.39
CA GLU A 317 -21.69 42.20 -34.20
C GLU A 317 -21.68 41.05 -35.24
N ASN A 318 -22.89 40.60 -35.65
CA ASN A 318 -23.25 40.14 -37.00
C ASN A 318 -22.61 38.83 -37.56
N LYS A 319 -23.30 37.90 -38.23
CA LYS A 319 -24.62 37.87 -38.90
C LYS A 319 -24.99 36.40 -39.25
N LYS A 320 -26.24 36.04 -38.93
CA LYS A 320 -27.28 35.37 -39.75
C LYS A 320 -27.12 33.95 -40.35
N PHE A 321 -28.15 33.15 -39.99
CA PHE A 321 -28.96 32.20 -40.78
C PHE A 321 -28.28 30.88 -41.20
N SER A 322 -28.90 29.69 -41.16
CA SER A 322 -30.29 29.27 -40.92
C SER A 322 -30.38 27.74 -40.79
N LYS A 323 -31.44 27.27 -40.10
CA LYS A 323 -32.32 26.08 -40.31
C LYS A 323 -31.69 24.87 -41.06
N THR A 324 -31.91 23.60 -40.69
CA THR A 324 -33.21 22.92 -40.57
C THR A 324 -33.02 21.50 -39.98
N LYS A 325 -34.10 21.00 -39.38
CA LYS A 325 -34.30 19.64 -38.84
C LYS A 325 -34.29 18.52 -39.91
N GLU A 326 -34.21 17.30 -39.38
CA GLU A 326 -34.91 16.04 -39.77
C GLU A 326 -34.06 14.83 -40.20
N ASN A 327 -33.93 13.88 -39.26
CA ASN A 327 -34.42 12.50 -39.31
C ASN A 327 -34.48 11.75 -40.66
N LYS A 328 -33.75 10.63 -40.79
CA LYS A 328 -34.31 9.25 -40.71
C LYS A 328 -33.30 8.13 -41.04
N ARG A 329 -33.45 7.07 -40.25
CA ARG A 329 -33.04 5.65 -40.33
C ARG A 329 -32.86 5.00 -41.72
N LYS A 330 -31.89 4.05 -41.80
CA LYS A 330 -31.97 2.59 -42.14
C LYS A 330 -30.59 2.17 -42.69
N GLN A 331 -29.84 1.25 -42.08
CA GLN A 331 -29.94 -0.22 -42.05
C GLN A 331 -29.81 -0.88 -43.44
N SER A 332 -28.64 -1.46 -43.72
CA SER A 332 -28.43 -2.66 -44.55
C SER A 332 -26.93 -3.06 -44.60
N ASP A 333 -26.64 -4.21 -44.00
CA ASP A 333 -26.00 -5.40 -44.57
C ASP A 333 -24.76 -5.35 -45.50
N GLU A 334 -23.88 -6.31 -45.19
CA GLU A 334 -23.08 -7.20 -46.05
C GLU A 334 -21.72 -6.77 -46.66
N ASN A 335 -20.71 -7.49 -46.15
CA ASN A 335 -19.67 -8.29 -46.84
C ASN A 335 -18.62 -7.67 -47.77
N ASN A 336 -17.38 -8.07 -47.44
CA ASN A 336 -16.22 -8.37 -48.28
C ASN A 336 -15.61 -7.24 -49.12
N GLN A 337 -14.36 -6.86 -48.80
CA GLN A 337 -13.22 -7.15 -49.67
C GLN A 337 -11.86 -6.79 -49.03
N GLU A 338 -10.89 -7.61 -49.41
CA GLU A 338 -9.46 -7.55 -49.13
C GLU A 338 -8.77 -6.27 -49.64
N PHE A 339 -7.51 -6.10 -49.20
CA PHE A 339 -6.40 -5.20 -49.61
C PHE A 339 -5.88 -4.36 -48.42
N TYR A 340 -4.59 -4.14 -48.15
CA TYR A 340 -3.32 -4.34 -48.84
C TYR A 340 -2.22 -4.68 -47.81
N ILE A 341 -1.26 -5.50 -48.24
CA ILE A 341 0.09 -5.61 -47.67
C ILE A 341 0.82 -4.28 -47.93
N GLY A 342 1.43 -3.71 -46.90
CA GLY A 342 2.27 -2.51 -47.00
C GLY A 342 3.53 -2.63 -46.14
N ASN A 343 4.58 -3.16 -46.75
CA ASN A 343 5.96 -3.15 -46.25
C ASN A 343 6.48 -1.71 -46.11
N ILE A 344 7.06 -1.36 -44.95
CA ILE A 344 8.09 -0.32 -44.87
C ILE A 344 9.22 -0.84 -43.98
N ALA A 345 10.18 -1.49 -44.64
CA ALA A 345 11.55 -1.60 -44.19
C ALA A 345 12.42 -0.93 -45.26
N ASN A 346 13.16 0.11 -44.90
CA ASN A 346 14.58 0.25 -45.23
C ASN A 346 15.17 1.62 -44.90
N LYS A 347 16.50 1.54 -44.67
CA LYS A 347 17.53 2.57 -44.78
C LYS A 347 17.62 3.58 -43.64
N PHE A 348 18.63 3.39 -42.79
CA PHE A 348 19.73 4.35 -42.75
C PHE A 348 21.08 3.63 -42.63
N ILE A 349 21.99 4.10 -43.48
CA ILE A 349 23.31 3.56 -43.82
C ILE A 349 24.39 4.27 -42.98
N ILE A 350 25.41 3.47 -42.67
CA ILE A 350 26.73 3.75 -42.10
C ILE A 350 27.42 4.95 -42.75
N LYS A 351 28.09 5.79 -41.95
CA LYS A 351 29.22 6.63 -42.41
C LYS A 351 30.38 6.52 -41.40
N GLU A 352 31.37 5.75 -41.79
CA GLU A 352 32.75 5.84 -41.31
C GLU A 352 33.37 7.18 -41.74
N LYS A 353 34.23 7.74 -40.88
CA LYS A 353 35.26 8.69 -41.27
C LYS A 353 36.47 8.47 -40.38
N ASP A 354 37.49 7.85 -40.96
CA ASP A 354 38.87 7.87 -40.51
C ASP A 354 39.44 9.28 -40.62
N ILE A 355 40.15 9.72 -39.57
CA ILE A 355 41.21 10.72 -39.69
C ILE A 355 42.39 10.23 -38.86
N ASN A 356 43.41 9.74 -39.57
CA ASN A 356 44.78 9.59 -39.11
C ASN A 356 45.43 10.97 -38.97
N SER A 357 46.08 11.24 -37.85
CA SER A 357 47.26 12.12 -37.81
C SER A 357 48.20 11.76 -36.67
N LYS A 358 49.34 11.16 -37.05
CA LYS A 358 50.59 11.07 -36.29
C LYS A 358 51.04 12.47 -35.88
N ILE A 359 51.28 12.72 -34.59
CA ILE A 359 52.25 13.74 -34.12
C ILE A 359 53.01 13.20 -32.89
N GLU A 360 54.29 12.91 -33.17
CA GLU A 360 55.52 13.03 -32.38
C GLU A 360 55.55 12.90 -30.85
N LEU A 361 56.36 11.93 -30.42
CA LEU A 361 57.09 11.88 -29.16
C LEU A 361 57.85 13.19 -28.90
N LYS A 362 57.59 13.84 -27.76
CA LYS A 362 58.57 14.69 -27.07
C LYS A 362 58.75 14.22 -25.64
N ASN A 363 60.00 13.83 -25.37
CA ASN A 363 60.53 13.50 -24.06
C ASN A 363 60.29 14.64 -23.06
N LEU A 364 59.66 14.31 -21.93
CA LEU A 364 59.68 15.14 -20.73
C LEU A 364 60.01 14.23 -19.55
N THR A 365 61.31 14.15 -19.29
CA THR A 365 61.89 13.71 -18.03
C THR A 365 61.31 14.52 -16.88
N LYS A 366 60.37 13.92 -16.13
CA LYS A 366 60.08 14.33 -14.75
C LYS A 366 60.14 13.09 -13.86
N LYS A 367 61.19 13.06 -13.05
CA LYS A 367 61.41 12.22 -11.87
C LYS A 367 60.19 12.35 -10.95
N LYS A 368 59.14 11.58 -11.21
CA LYS A 368 57.97 11.46 -10.34
C LYS A 368 58.30 10.28 -9.44
N SER A 369 58.57 10.57 -8.17
CA SER A 369 58.69 9.54 -7.14
C SER A 369 57.54 8.54 -7.32
N LEU A 370 57.88 7.26 -7.41
CA LEU A 370 56.92 6.16 -7.40
C LEU A 370 56.13 6.28 -6.10
N LYS A 371 55.01 7.00 -6.13
CA LYS A 371 54.02 6.98 -5.05
C LYS A 371 53.51 5.55 -5.04
N LYS A 372 53.99 4.77 -4.07
CA LYS A 372 53.56 3.41 -3.79
C LYS A 372 52.04 3.36 -3.92
N LEU A 373 51.55 2.53 -4.82
CA LEU A 373 50.14 2.43 -5.14
C LEU A 373 49.42 1.85 -3.92
N LEU A 374 48.90 2.70 -3.03
CA LEU A 374 48.10 2.28 -1.88
C LEU A 374 46.97 1.35 -2.34
N THR A 375 47.04 0.10 -1.91
CA THR A 375 45.97 -0.90 -2.06
C THR A 375 45.15 -0.98 -0.78
N PHE A 376 43.98 -1.61 -0.81
CA PHE A 376 43.16 -1.82 0.39
C PHE A 376 43.83 -2.68 1.48
N HIS A 377 44.92 -3.38 1.14
CA HIS A 377 45.71 -4.13 2.11
C HIS A 377 46.69 -3.23 2.87
N ASP A 378 46.99 -2.04 2.34
CA ASP A 378 47.90 -1.07 2.94
C ASP A 378 47.19 -0.01 3.80
N VAL A 379 45.85 -0.07 3.90
CA VAL A 379 45.05 0.90 4.66
C VAL A 379 44.98 0.47 6.12
N ASN A 380 45.77 1.12 6.97
CA ASN A 380 45.75 0.90 8.42
C ASN A 380 44.96 1.99 9.15
N ASP A 381 45.00 3.22 8.63
CA ASP A 381 44.39 4.38 9.28
C ASP A 381 43.26 5.02 8.46
N LYS A 382 42.47 5.84 9.15
CA LYS A 382 41.37 6.62 8.57
C LYS A 382 41.85 7.54 7.45
N SER A 383 42.99 8.18 7.64
CA SER A 383 43.67 9.04 6.66
C SER A 383 43.96 8.28 5.36
N ASP A 384 44.48 7.06 5.46
CA ASP A 384 44.80 6.22 4.31
C ASP A 384 43.55 5.86 3.51
N LEU A 385 42.44 5.58 4.20
CA LEU A 385 41.16 5.28 3.55
C LEU A 385 40.62 6.49 2.79
N ILE A 386 40.73 7.70 3.36
CA ILE A 386 40.33 8.95 2.69
C ILE A 386 41.16 9.18 1.43
N VAL A 387 42.48 9.03 1.52
CA VAL A 387 43.40 9.18 0.39
C VAL A 387 43.07 8.17 -0.72
N LEU A 388 42.73 6.94 -0.35
CA LEU A 388 42.38 5.90 -1.30
C LEU A 388 41.02 6.17 -1.98
N LEU A 389 40.00 6.57 -1.22
CA LEU A 389 38.65 6.87 -1.75
C LEU A 389 38.61 8.14 -2.60
N ASN A 390 39.56 9.07 -2.41
CA ASN A 390 39.64 10.29 -3.21
C ASN A 390 40.18 10.05 -4.63
N LYS A 391 40.76 8.88 -4.94
CA LYS A 391 41.16 8.51 -6.30
C LYS A 391 39.95 8.44 -7.24
N GLU A 392 40.17 8.80 -8.51
CA GLU A 392 39.15 8.78 -9.56
C GLU A 392 38.80 7.36 -10.04
N SER A 393 39.75 6.43 -9.91
CA SER A 393 39.60 5.03 -10.28
C SER A 393 40.40 4.12 -9.36
N TYR A 394 40.03 2.84 -9.32
CA TYR A 394 40.76 1.80 -8.62
C TYR A 394 41.14 0.69 -9.61
N PRO A 395 42.39 0.22 -9.64
CA PRO A 395 42.82 -0.83 -10.56
C PRO A 395 41.98 -2.11 -10.39
N GLY A 396 41.46 -2.65 -11.50
CA GLY A 396 40.65 -3.88 -11.50
C GLY A 396 39.15 -3.70 -11.23
N LEU A 397 38.67 -2.46 -11.05
CA LEU A 397 37.25 -2.16 -10.87
C LEU A 397 36.75 -1.20 -11.96
N ASP A 398 35.57 -1.50 -12.51
CA ASP A 398 34.85 -0.59 -13.40
C ASP A 398 34.46 0.71 -12.67
N LYS A 399 34.45 1.84 -13.39
CA LYS A 399 34.20 3.19 -12.88
C LYS A 399 32.87 3.29 -12.11
N LEU A 400 31.84 2.60 -12.59
CA LEU A 400 30.53 2.59 -11.94
C LEU A 400 30.57 1.84 -10.61
N ARG A 401 31.22 0.67 -10.56
CA ARG A 401 31.41 -0.10 -9.32
C ARG A 401 32.24 0.69 -8.31
N TRP A 402 33.30 1.34 -8.78
CA TRP A 402 34.15 2.20 -7.94
C TRP A 402 33.35 3.36 -7.33
N ASN A 403 32.52 4.04 -8.11
CA ASN A 403 31.69 5.14 -7.62
C ASN A 403 30.67 4.69 -6.56
N ILE A 404 30.08 3.48 -6.72
CA ILE A 404 29.17 2.92 -5.71
C ILE A 404 29.91 2.65 -4.39
N ILE A 405 31.09 2.04 -4.46
CA ILE A 405 31.94 1.76 -3.29
C ILE A 405 32.35 3.08 -2.63
N LYS A 406 32.79 4.07 -3.42
CA LYS A 406 33.19 5.41 -2.95
C LYS A 406 32.06 6.10 -2.19
N ASN A 407 30.86 6.14 -2.76
CA ASN A 407 29.72 6.82 -2.15
C ASN A 407 29.25 6.13 -0.86
N LYS A 408 29.22 4.79 -0.83
CA LYS A 408 28.83 4.05 0.37
C LYS A 408 29.87 4.16 1.49
N SER A 409 31.15 4.10 1.15
CA SER A 409 32.24 4.23 2.12
C SER A 409 32.33 5.65 2.69
N LYS A 410 32.10 6.70 1.89
CA LYS A 410 32.00 8.09 2.37
C LYS A 410 30.89 8.27 3.40
N LYS A 411 29.66 7.79 3.11
CA LYS A 411 28.54 7.85 4.08
C LYS A 411 28.84 7.16 5.41
N LEU A 412 29.60 6.06 5.39
CA LEU A 412 29.99 5.37 6.62
C LEU A 412 31.12 6.10 7.35
N LEU A 413 32.00 6.79 6.60
CA LEU A 413 33.05 7.63 7.16
C LEU A 413 32.45 8.85 7.86
N ASP A 414 31.44 9.48 7.26
CA ASP A 414 30.71 10.61 7.87
C ASP A 414 30.05 10.18 9.20
N LYS A 415 29.51 8.95 9.27
CA LYS A 415 28.99 8.37 10.53
C LYS A 415 30.08 8.10 11.56
N LEU A 416 31.31 7.84 11.12
CA LEU A 416 32.46 7.64 12.00
C LEU A 416 32.94 8.98 12.58
N ASP A 417 32.88 10.06 11.80
CA ASP A 417 33.17 11.43 12.26
C ASP A 417 32.20 11.94 13.34
N VAL A 418 30.94 11.51 13.29
CA VAL A 418 29.91 11.90 14.28
C VAL A 418 30.06 11.13 15.61
N CYS A 419 30.78 10.00 15.64
CA CYS A 419 30.87 9.17 16.84
C CYS A 419 32.02 9.64 17.75
N SER A 420 31.75 10.06 18.98
CA SER A 420 32.75 10.59 19.94
C SER A 420 33.52 9.52 20.72
N ASN A 421 33.22 8.23 20.55
CA ASN A 421 33.85 7.14 21.30
C ASN A 421 34.87 6.38 20.44
N GLU A 422 36.15 6.42 20.84
CA GLU A 422 37.28 5.82 20.12
C GLU A 422 37.12 4.30 19.89
N THR A 423 36.57 3.56 20.86
CA THR A 423 36.37 2.11 20.73
C THR A 423 35.32 1.78 19.66
N LYS A 424 34.26 2.59 19.58
CA LYS A 424 33.24 2.48 18.53
C LYS A 424 33.77 2.88 17.16
N GLN A 425 34.65 3.88 17.09
CA GLN A 425 35.31 4.28 15.84
C GLN A 425 36.19 3.17 15.27
N ILE A 426 37.04 2.53 16.10
CA ILE A 426 37.91 1.42 15.68
C ILE A 426 37.06 0.25 15.15
N TYR A 427 35.95 -0.07 15.83
CA TYR A 427 35.03 -1.11 15.41
C TYR A 427 34.35 -0.78 14.07
N LEU A 428 33.81 0.44 13.92
CA LEU A 428 33.18 0.90 12.70
C LEU A 428 34.17 0.93 11.52
N PHE A 429 35.41 1.36 11.76
CA PHE A 429 36.47 1.34 10.76
C PHE A 429 36.76 -0.08 10.25
N LYS A 430 36.93 -1.05 11.17
CA LYS A 430 37.09 -2.47 10.81
C LYS A 430 35.88 -3.01 10.03
N LYS A 431 34.67 -2.60 10.38
CA LYS A 431 33.42 -2.97 9.68
C LYS A 431 33.38 -2.39 8.26
N ILE A 432 33.85 -1.16 8.07
CA ILE A 432 33.97 -0.51 6.75
C ILE A 432 34.96 -1.28 5.88
N LEU A 433 36.17 -1.57 6.39
CA LEU A 433 37.18 -2.34 5.65
C LEU A 433 36.68 -3.73 5.26
N LYS A 434 35.98 -4.43 6.16
CA LYS A 434 35.39 -5.75 5.87
C LYS A 434 34.32 -5.69 4.78
N ARG A 435 33.47 -4.64 4.78
CA ARG A 435 32.46 -4.41 3.74
C ARG A 435 33.08 -4.10 2.39
N ILE A 436 34.11 -3.25 2.37
CA ILE A 436 34.81 -2.91 1.12
C ILE A 436 35.47 -4.16 0.53
N LYS A 437 36.15 -4.98 1.35
CA LYS A 437 36.72 -6.26 0.89
C LYS A 437 35.66 -7.19 0.27
N LYS A 438 34.45 -7.24 0.85
CA LYS A 438 33.32 -8.02 0.32
C LYS A 438 32.72 -7.48 -0.99
N TRP A 439 32.96 -6.22 -1.34
CA TRP A 439 32.49 -5.64 -2.60
C TRP A 439 33.49 -5.77 -3.74
N ILE A 440 34.75 -6.11 -3.42
CA ILE A 440 35.83 -6.25 -4.39
C ILE A 440 35.95 -7.70 -4.88
N VAL A 441 35.70 -8.66 -3.99
CA VAL A 441 35.49 -10.09 -4.33
C VAL A 441 34.09 -10.26 -4.90
#